data_AF-A0A954VD43-F1
#
_entry.id   AF-A0A954VD43-F1
#
_cell.length_a   1.000
_cell.length_b   1.000
_cell.length_c   1.000
_cell.angle_alpha   90.00
_cell.angle_beta   90.00
_cell.angle_gamma   90.00
#
_symmetry.space_group_name_H-M   'P 1'
#
loop_
_entity.id
_entity.type
_entity.pdbx_description
1 polymer ?
#
loop_
_entity_poly.entity_id
_entity_poly.type
_entity_poly.pdbx_seq_one_letter_code
_entity_poly.pdbx_strand_id
1 'polypeptide(L)'
;QVAGLAFWIFFLLSAVLAQSWTQWPNFAQEVLGESGIETLEENFAHPPVDGSLEDNQAMAGFYIQHNTGIGLQCFAHGLLVIPGLLVNIYNAVVLGASFGYMWRPEVSQGANFFEFVTAHGPFELTAIVLSSGAGLRLGISWMWTNGLTRSDSLQQNARQSMPLMGAAIVMFFMAALIEGFVSPSPLPYFVKASIAAISSGILMFYFVVLGFPRR
;
A
#
# COMPACT_ATOMS: atom_id res chain seq x y z
N GLN A 1 1.36 -2.59 14.91
CA GLN A 1 0.15 -3.41 15.15
C GLN A 1 -1.12 -2.61 14.91
N VAL A 2 -1.39 -1.51 15.62
CA VAL A 2 -2.60 -0.67 15.40
C VAL A 2 -2.73 -0.17 13.95
N ALA A 3 -1.67 0.42 13.38
CA ALA A 3 -1.69 0.94 12.00
C ALA A 3 -2.07 -0.13 10.96
N GLY A 4 -1.47 -1.32 11.06
CA GLY A 4 -1.74 -2.42 10.14
C GLY A 4 -3.13 -3.03 10.32
N LEU A 5 -3.60 -3.19 11.56
CA LEU A 5 -4.97 -3.65 11.82
C LEU A 5 -5.98 -2.65 11.26
N ALA A 6 -5.82 -1.37 11.54
CA ALA A 6 -6.68 -0.33 10.99
C ALA A 6 -6.65 -0.37 9.45
N PHE A 7 -5.46 -0.39 8.83
CA PHE A 7 -5.33 -0.45 7.39
C PHE A 7 -6.09 -1.63 6.79
N TRP A 8 -5.80 -2.86 7.24
CA TRP A 8 -6.43 -4.04 6.65
C TRP A 8 -7.93 -4.15 6.92
N ILE A 9 -8.42 -3.74 8.09
CA ILE A 9 -9.85 -3.71 8.39
C ILE A 9 -10.58 -2.75 7.45
N PHE A 10 -10.11 -1.50 7.34
CA PHE A 10 -10.77 -0.50 6.50
C PHE A 10 -10.60 -0.79 5.01
N PHE A 11 -9.46 -1.35 4.60
CA PHE A 11 -9.23 -1.81 3.24
C PHE A 11 -10.23 -2.91 2.85
N LEU A 12 -10.33 -3.98 3.63
CA LEU A 12 -11.21 -5.10 3.34
C LEU A 12 -12.69 -4.70 3.43
N LEU A 13 -13.05 -3.89 4.43
CA LEU A 13 -14.41 -3.36 4.55
C LEU A 13 -14.77 -2.53 3.31
N SER A 14 -13.91 -1.60 2.91
CA SER A 14 -14.13 -0.76 1.74
C SER A 14 -14.21 -1.58 0.45
N ALA A 15 -13.36 -2.60 0.29
CA ALA A 15 -13.40 -3.51 -0.84
C ALA A 15 -14.71 -4.30 -0.92
N VAL A 16 -15.18 -4.84 0.20
CA VAL A 16 -16.45 -5.57 0.24
C VAL A 16 -17.63 -4.64 -0.07
N LEU A 17 -17.67 -3.43 0.52
CA LEU A 17 -18.74 -2.47 0.27
C LEU A 17 -18.75 -1.99 -1.19
N ALA A 18 -17.57 -1.68 -1.74
CA ALA A 18 -17.44 -1.29 -3.14
C ALA A 18 -17.79 -2.44 -4.09
N GLN A 19 -17.44 -3.68 -3.77
CA GLN A 19 -17.81 -4.84 -4.59
C GLN A 19 -19.30 -5.20 -4.50
N SER A 20 -19.95 -4.93 -3.35
CA SER A 20 -21.35 -5.27 -3.10
C SER A 20 -22.32 -4.24 -3.70
N TRP A 21 -22.23 -3.93 -5.00
CA TRP A 21 -22.99 -2.84 -5.65
C TRP A 21 -24.51 -3.03 -5.57
N THR A 22 -25.00 -4.26 -5.41
CA THR A 22 -26.43 -4.52 -5.24
C THR A 22 -26.97 -4.03 -3.90
N GLN A 23 -26.13 -3.99 -2.85
CA GLN A 23 -26.50 -3.50 -1.52
C GLN A 23 -26.05 -2.05 -1.31
N TRP A 24 -24.91 -1.68 -1.88
CA TRP A 24 -24.25 -0.38 -1.73
C TRP A 24 -23.88 0.23 -3.09
N PRO A 25 -24.87 0.60 -3.93
CA PRO A 25 -24.64 0.98 -5.33
C PRO A 25 -23.71 2.19 -5.46
N ASN A 26 -23.86 3.17 -4.58
CA ASN A 26 -23.15 4.44 -4.67
C ASN A 26 -21.81 4.45 -3.91
N PHE A 27 -21.48 3.41 -3.14
CA PHE A 27 -20.32 3.46 -2.23
C PHE A 27 -19.01 3.75 -2.95
N ALA A 28 -18.74 3.07 -4.08
CA ALA A 28 -17.53 3.32 -4.86
C ALA A 28 -17.48 4.76 -5.40
N GLN A 29 -18.60 5.30 -5.87
CA GLN A 29 -18.70 6.68 -6.37
C GLN A 29 -18.56 7.72 -5.26
N GLU A 30 -19.08 7.44 -4.06
CA GLU A 30 -18.93 8.31 -2.89
C GLU A 30 -17.48 8.37 -2.38
N VAL A 31 -16.74 7.27 -2.46
CA VAL A 31 -15.34 7.19 -2.01
C VAL A 31 -14.37 7.71 -3.07
N LEU A 32 -14.53 7.29 -4.32
CA LEU A 32 -13.59 7.59 -5.41
C LEU A 32 -13.97 8.85 -6.19
N GLY A 33 -15.25 9.24 -6.18
CA GLY A 33 -15.80 10.24 -7.10
C GLY A 33 -16.03 9.67 -8.50
N GLU A 34 -16.86 10.36 -9.29
CA GLU A 34 -17.08 10.01 -10.71
C GLU A 34 -15.79 10.08 -11.51
N SER A 35 -15.05 11.19 -11.39
CA SER A 35 -13.77 11.36 -12.08
C SER A 35 -12.72 10.34 -11.65
N GLY A 36 -12.74 9.90 -10.39
CA GLY A 36 -11.82 8.87 -9.90
C GLY A 36 -12.13 7.49 -10.48
N ILE A 37 -13.42 7.16 -10.62
CA ILE A 37 -13.86 5.95 -11.32
C ILE A 37 -13.46 6.00 -12.80
N GLU A 38 -13.75 7.10 -13.49
CA GLU A 38 -13.40 7.29 -14.90
C GLU A 38 -11.89 7.14 -15.11
N THR A 39 -11.08 7.83 -14.31
CA THR A 39 -9.61 7.72 -14.36
C THR A 39 -9.16 6.28 -14.13
N LEU A 40 -9.77 5.58 -13.18
CA LEU A 40 -9.42 4.20 -12.87
C LEU A 40 -9.79 3.26 -14.04
N GLU A 41 -10.96 3.41 -14.64
CA GLU A 41 -11.33 2.64 -15.84
C GLU A 41 -10.45 2.98 -17.04
N GLU A 42 -10.13 4.24 -17.28
CA GLU A 42 -9.26 4.69 -18.36
C GLU A 42 -7.85 4.10 -18.24
N ASN A 43 -7.27 4.11 -17.04
CA ASN A 43 -5.95 3.54 -16.76
C ASN A 43 -5.86 2.04 -17.07
N PHE A 44 -6.98 1.32 -16.99
CA PHE A 44 -7.06 -0.13 -17.21
C PHE A 44 -7.96 -0.53 -18.39
N ALA A 45 -8.28 0.43 -19.27
CA ALA A 45 -9.12 0.21 -20.45
C ALA A 45 -8.47 -0.75 -21.46
N HIS A 46 -7.15 -0.80 -21.46
CA HIS A 46 -6.35 -1.67 -22.33
C HIS A 46 -5.53 -2.66 -21.51
N PRO A 47 -5.26 -3.86 -22.06
CA PRO A 47 -4.33 -4.79 -21.45
C PRO A 47 -2.97 -4.13 -21.20
N PRO A 48 -2.22 -4.55 -20.18
CA PRO A 48 -0.86 -4.07 -19.97
C PRO A 48 0.00 -4.31 -21.22
N VAL A 49 0.62 -3.25 -21.75
CA VAL A 49 1.51 -3.32 -22.91
C VAL A 49 2.92 -2.98 -22.45
N ASP A 50 3.88 -3.82 -22.84
CA ASP A 50 5.28 -3.59 -22.53
C ASP A 50 5.80 -2.36 -23.30
N GLY A 51 6.38 -1.42 -22.57
CA GLY A 51 7.01 -0.24 -23.14
C GLY A 51 8.41 -0.56 -23.68
N SER A 52 9.06 0.45 -24.28
CA SER A 52 10.51 0.34 -24.51
C SER A 52 11.26 0.27 -23.17
N LEU A 53 12.53 -0.14 -23.19
CA LEU A 53 13.37 -0.13 -21.99
C LEU A 53 13.44 1.27 -21.36
N GLU A 54 13.48 2.32 -22.19
CA GLU A 54 13.51 3.71 -21.72
C GLU A 54 12.18 4.10 -21.05
N ASP A 55 11.04 3.70 -21.63
CA ASP A 55 9.71 3.94 -21.05
C ASP A 55 9.57 3.24 -19.70
N ASN A 56 9.95 1.96 -19.62
CA ASN A 56 9.87 1.16 -18.40
C ASN A 56 10.78 1.72 -17.29
N GLN A 57 11.97 2.22 -17.65
CA GLN A 57 12.88 2.88 -16.70
C GLN A 57 12.29 4.21 -16.19
N ALA A 58 11.70 5.01 -17.07
CA ALA A 58 11.05 6.26 -16.70
C ALA A 58 9.85 6.00 -15.77
N MET A 59 9.01 5.01 -16.10
CA MET A 59 7.89 4.59 -15.25
C MET A 59 8.35 4.08 -13.89
N ALA A 60 9.37 3.22 -13.84
CA ALA A 60 9.94 2.75 -12.57
C ALA A 60 10.44 3.92 -11.72
N GLY A 61 11.13 4.90 -12.32
CA GLY A 61 11.56 6.12 -11.63
C GLY A 61 10.39 6.93 -11.06
N PHE A 62 9.32 7.09 -11.85
CA PHE A 62 8.08 7.75 -11.42
C PHE A 62 7.45 7.02 -10.23
N TYR A 63 7.28 5.69 -10.30
CA TYR A 63 6.67 4.91 -9.22
C TYR A 63 7.51 4.87 -7.96
N ILE A 64 8.85 4.85 -8.08
CA ILE A 64 9.73 5.01 -6.91
C ILE A 64 9.42 6.33 -6.20
N GLN A 65 9.36 7.44 -6.93
CA GLN A 65 9.08 8.75 -6.36
C GLN A 65 7.67 8.81 -5.75
N HIS A 66 6.67 8.33 -6.49
CA HIS A 66 5.27 8.36 -6.10
C HIS A 66 5.02 7.52 -4.84
N ASN A 67 5.39 6.24 -4.86
CA ASN A 67 5.09 5.30 -3.78
C ASN A 67 5.91 5.62 -2.52
N THR A 68 7.18 6.02 -2.68
CA THR A 68 8.00 6.52 -1.56
C THR A 68 7.42 7.82 -0.99
N GLY A 69 6.86 8.69 -1.84
CA GLY A 69 6.15 9.90 -1.44
C GLY A 69 4.94 9.59 -0.53
N ILE A 70 4.11 8.63 -0.91
CA ILE A 70 2.99 8.15 -0.08
C ILE A 70 3.50 7.62 1.26
N GLY A 71 4.55 6.80 1.25
CA GLY A 71 5.19 6.29 2.46
C GLY A 71 5.67 7.41 3.39
N LEU A 72 6.37 8.41 2.84
CA LEU A 72 6.86 9.56 3.60
C LEU A 72 5.72 10.38 4.18
N GLN A 73 4.62 10.59 3.43
CA GLN A 73 3.43 11.26 3.95
C GLN A 73 2.80 10.46 5.09
N CYS A 74 2.64 9.15 4.95
CA CYS A 74 2.10 8.29 6.01
C CYS A 74 2.96 8.38 7.29
N PHE A 75 4.28 8.36 7.13
CA PHE A 75 5.21 8.55 8.24
C PHE A 75 5.07 9.93 8.88
N ALA A 76 5.14 11.00 8.07
CA ALA A 76 5.12 12.38 8.53
C ALA A 76 3.84 12.71 9.31
N HIS A 77 2.67 12.34 8.78
CA HIS A 77 1.40 12.53 9.47
C HIS A 77 1.29 11.62 10.71
N GLY A 78 1.92 10.46 10.68
CA GLY A 78 2.06 9.55 11.82
C GLY A 78 2.61 10.22 13.09
N LEU A 79 3.51 11.20 12.96
CA LEU A 79 4.05 11.94 14.10
C LEU A 79 2.96 12.68 14.90
N LEU A 80 1.84 13.04 14.25
CA LEU A 80 0.71 13.74 14.88
C LEU A 80 -0.33 12.77 15.46
N VAL A 81 -0.13 11.46 15.29
CA VAL A 81 -1.00 10.36 15.74
C VAL A 81 -2.40 10.36 15.14
N ILE A 82 -3.28 11.30 15.48
CA ILE A 82 -4.65 11.33 14.94
C ILE A 82 -4.64 11.58 13.42
N PRO A 83 -3.97 12.64 12.90
CA PRO A 83 -3.85 12.83 11.46
C PRO A 83 -3.22 11.63 10.74
N GLY A 84 -2.18 11.03 11.34
CA GLY A 84 -1.52 9.85 10.77
C GLY A 84 -2.45 8.64 10.67
N LEU A 85 -3.28 8.40 11.69
CA LEU A 85 -4.28 7.35 11.65
C LEU A 85 -5.34 7.62 10.58
N LEU A 86 -5.80 8.87 10.45
CA LEU A 86 -6.77 9.27 9.43
C LEU A 86 -6.22 9.11 8.01
N VAL A 87 -4.96 9.52 7.75
CA VAL A 87 -4.30 9.32 6.45
C VAL A 87 -4.17 7.83 6.13
N ASN A 88 -3.78 7.01 7.11
CA ASN A 88 -3.69 5.57 6.93
C ASN A 88 -5.05 4.93 6.61
N ILE A 89 -6.12 5.35 7.30
CA ILE A 89 -7.49 4.89 7.04
C ILE A 89 -7.97 5.37 5.67
N TYR A 90 -7.70 6.62 5.32
CA TYR A 90 -8.05 7.17 4.01
C TYR A 90 -7.42 6.37 2.87
N ASN A 91 -6.11 6.11 2.93
CA ASN A 91 -5.42 5.27 1.95
C ASN A 91 -6.02 3.86 1.89
N ALA A 92 -6.31 3.25 3.04
CA ALA A 92 -6.95 1.94 3.10
C ALA A 92 -8.34 1.93 2.43
N VAL A 93 -9.17 2.93 2.72
CA VAL A 93 -10.52 3.06 2.18
C VAL A 93 -10.50 3.29 0.67
N VAL A 94 -9.66 4.20 0.17
CA VAL A 94 -9.53 4.50 -1.26
C VAL A 94 -9.03 3.27 -2.02
N LEU A 95 -7.92 2.67 -1.59
CA LEU A 95 -7.37 1.47 -2.24
C LEU A 95 -8.36 0.31 -2.17
N GLY A 96 -9.01 0.09 -1.02
CA GLY A 96 -10.04 -0.92 -0.87
C GLY A 96 -11.20 -0.70 -1.84
N ALA A 97 -11.69 0.54 -1.96
CA ALA A 97 -12.77 0.87 -2.88
C ALA A 97 -12.37 0.64 -4.35
N SER A 98 -11.15 1.00 -4.75
CA SER A 98 -10.63 0.72 -6.10
C SER A 98 -10.60 -0.78 -6.39
N PHE A 99 -10.07 -1.59 -5.47
CA PHE A 99 -10.04 -3.05 -5.61
C PHE A 99 -11.46 -3.64 -5.66
N GLY A 100 -12.35 -3.21 -4.78
CA GLY A 100 -13.72 -3.71 -4.73
C GLY A 100 -14.54 -3.34 -5.96
N TYR A 101 -14.38 -2.10 -6.45
CA TYR A 101 -14.99 -1.64 -7.69
C TYR A 101 -14.49 -2.42 -8.91
N MET A 102 -13.19 -2.62 -9.03
CA MET A 102 -12.61 -3.40 -10.14
C MET A 102 -12.93 -4.90 -10.09
N TRP A 103 -13.34 -5.43 -8.93
CA TRP A 103 -13.80 -6.81 -8.80
C TRP A 103 -15.26 -7.01 -9.25
N ARG A 104 -15.97 -5.95 -9.63
CA ARG A 104 -17.36 -6.06 -10.09
C ARG A 104 -17.41 -6.75 -11.48
N PRO A 105 -18.25 -7.79 -11.68
CA PRO A 105 -18.47 -8.46 -12.97
C PRO A 105 -18.88 -7.55 -14.12
N GLU A 106 -19.54 -6.42 -13.87
CA GLU A 106 -19.90 -5.45 -14.90
C GLU A 106 -18.74 -4.53 -15.31
N VAL A 107 -17.65 -4.47 -14.53
CA VAL A 107 -16.47 -3.66 -14.82
C VAL A 107 -15.49 -4.48 -15.65
N SER A 108 -15.50 -4.26 -16.97
CA SER A 108 -14.71 -5.04 -17.92
C SER A 108 -13.19 -4.89 -17.77
N GLN A 109 -12.75 -3.77 -17.18
CA GLN A 109 -11.36 -3.39 -16.96
C GLN A 109 -10.74 -4.11 -15.75
N GLY A 110 -11.56 -4.77 -14.93
CA GLY A 110 -11.12 -5.47 -13.73
C GLY A 110 -10.02 -6.50 -14.00
N ALA A 111 -10.11 -7.22 -15.12
CA ALA A 111 -9.08 -8.20 -15.50
C ALA A 111 -7.70 -7.54 -15.70
N ASN A 112 -7.65 -6.41 -16.42
CA ASN A 112 -6.41 -5.67 -16.66
C ASN A 112 -5.87 -5.06 -15.35
N PHE A 113 -6.77 -4.54 -14.51
CA PHE A 113 -6.42 -4.04 -13.18
C PHE A 113 -5.72 -5.10 -12.34
N PHE A 114 -6.35 -6.26 -12.13
CA PHE A 114 -5.76 -7.32 -11.32
C PHE A 114 -4.49 -7.88 -11.94
N GLU A 115 -4.42 -7.99 -13.26
CA GLU A 115 -3.21 -8.42 -13.92
C GLU A 115 -2.03 -7.47 -13.66
N PHE A 116 -2.28 -6.16 -13.68
CA PHE A 116 -1.27 -5.14 -13.43
C PHE A 116 -0.86 -5.08 -11.96
N VAL A 117 -1.81 -4.98 -11.02
CA VAL A 117 -1.51 -4.67 -9.61
C VAL A 117 -1.00 -5.86 -8.79
N THR A 118 -1.33 -7.10 -9.21
CA THR A 118 -1.09 -8.30 -8.40
C THR A 118 0.38 -8.47 -8.02
N ALA A 119 1.32 -8.25 -8.94
CA ALA A 119 2.73 -8.58 -8.73
C ALA A 119 3.42 -7.67 -7.70
N HIS A 120 3.13 -6.36 -7.71
CA HIS A 120 3.79 -5.37 -6.85
C HIS A 120 3.03 -5.06 -5.56
N GLY A 121 1.71 -5.27 -5.56
CA GLY A 121 0.82 -4.94 -4.44
C GLY A 121 1.28 -5.42 -3.06
N PRO A 122 1.81 -6.66 -2.89
CA PRO A 122 2.29 -7.11 -1.58
C PRO A 122 3.39 -6.23 -0.97
N PHE A 123 4.35 -5.77 -1.78
CA PHE A 123 5.42 -4.90 -1.30
C PHE A 123 4.89 -3.49 -1.01
N GLU A 124 4.09 -2.93 -1.92
CA GLU A 124 3.59 -1.57 -1.80
C GLU A 124 2.66 -1.40 -0.57
N LEU A 125 1.63 -2.24 -0.44
CA LEU A 125 0.68 -2.17 0.66
C LEU A 125 1.38 -2.39 2.02
N THR A 126 2.35 -3.31 2.06
CA THR A 126 3.14 -3.55 3.27
C THR A 126 4.01 -2.35 3.62
N ALA A 127 4.65 -1.72 2.63
CA ALA A 127 5.48 -0.54 2.82
C ALA A 127 4.67 0.68 3.35
N ILE A 128 3.44 0.86 2.88
CA ILE A 128 2.51 1.88 3.40
C ILE A 128 2.22 1.62 4.88
N VAL A 129 1.85 0.39 5.23
CA VAL A 129 1.53 0.00 6.62
C VAL A 129 2.74 0.18 7.55
N LEU A 130 3.94 -0.20 7.10
CA LEU A 130 5.16 -0.02 7.89
C LEU A 130 5.49 1.46 8.12
N SER A 131 5.36 2.27 7.06
CA SER A 131 5.57 3.72 7.13
C SER A 131 4.60 4.38 8.12
N SER A 132 3.31 4.08 8.02
CA SER A 132 2.28 4.53 8.97
C SER A 132 2.59 4.09 10.40
N GLY A 133 2.97 2.83 10.59
CA GLY A 133 3.29 2.28 11.91
C GLY A 133 4.53 2.93 12.55
N ALA A 134 5.57 3.19 11.75
CA ALA A 134 6.79 3.85 12.20
C ALA A 134 6.52 5.30 12.64
N GLY A 135 5.72 6.04 11.86
CA GLY A 135 5.32 7.41 12.19
C GLY A 135 4.47 7.47 13.47
N LEU A 136 3.46 6.61 13.56
CA LEU A 136 2.60 6.51 14.75
C LEU A 136 3.39 6.16 16.01
N ARG A 137 4.37 5.27 15.92
CA ARG A 137 5.25 4.94 17.06
C ARG A 137 6.00 6.16 17.57
N LEU A 138 6.53 6.98 16.66
CA LEU A 138 7.20 8.23 17.03
C LEU A 138 6.24 9.23 17.66
N GLY A 139 5.07 9.45 17.05
CA GLY A 139 4.07 10.36 17.61
C GLY A 139 3.60 9.95 19.00
N ILE A 140 3.35 8.66 19.23
CA ILE A 140 2.98 8.14 20.55
C ILE A 140 4.12 8.33 21.55
N SER A 141 5.37 8.10 21.16
CA SER A 141 6.52 8.22 22.07
C SER A 141 6.74 9.64 22.62
N TRP A 142 6.29 10.66 21.88
CA TRP A 142 6.30 12.05 22.37
C TRP A 142 5.26 12.29 23.47
N MET A 143 4.07 11.68 23.33
CA MET A 143 2.98 11.81 24.30
C MET A 143 3.18 10.90 25.52
N TRP A 144 3.70 9.70 25.30
CA TRP A 144 3.86 8.66 26.31
C TRP A 144 5.33 8.25 26.41
N THR A 145 6.07 8.90 27.32
CA THR A 145 7.53 8.77 27.39
C THR A 145 8.04 7.61 28.24
N ASN A 146 7.14 6.91 28.95
CA ASN A 146 7.50 5.81 29.87
C ASN A 146 8.60 6.18 30.89
N GLY A 147 8.54 7.42 31.42
CA GLY A 147 9.49 7.90 32.43
C GLY A 147 10.76 8.53 31.88
N LEU A 148 10.95 8.55 30.55
CA LEU A 148 12.04 9.27 29.88
C LEU A 148 11.70 10.75 29.67
N THR A 149 12.72 11.55 29.38
CA THR A 149 12.49 12.87 28.77
C THR A 149 11.88 12.69 27.38
N ARG A 150 11.16 13.70 26.89
CA ARG A 150 10.54 13.62 25.55
C ARG A 150 11.57 13.41 24.44
N SER A 151 12.73 14.04 24.53
CA SER A 151 13.83 13.87 23.57
C SER A 151 14.41 12.46 23.62
N ASP A 152 14.60 11.89 24.82
CA ASP A 152 15.16 10.55 24.97
C ASP A 152 14.15 9.48 24.50
N SER A 153 12.87 9.65 24.83
CA SER A 153 11.78 8.79 24.33
C SER A 153 11.71 8.79 22.81
N LEU A 154 11.75 9.98 22.19
CA LEU A 154 11.80 10.12 20.74
C LEU A 154 13.04 9.47 20.15
N GLN A 155 14.23 9.73 20.70
CA GLN A 155 15.48 9.17 20.18
C GLN A 155 15.48 7.64 20.26
N GLN A 156 15.02 7.08 21.39
CA GLN A 156 14.92 5.65 21.58
C GLN A 156 13.94 5.02 20.57
N ASN A 157 12.75 5.61 20.41
CA ASN A 157 11.76 5.09 19.48
C ASN A 157 12.15 5.31 18.02
N ALA A 158 12.87 6.39 17.69
CA ALA A 158 13.42 6.62 16.35
C ALA A 158 14.42 5.54 15.96
N ARG A 159 15.36 5.21 16.86
CA ARG A 159 16.32 4.12 16.63
C ARG A 159 15.62 2.77 16.41
N GLN A 160 14.50 2.53 17.09
CA GLN A 160 13.72 1.31 16.94
C GLN A 160 12.80 1.32 15.71
N SER A 161 12.35 2.49 15.26
CA SER A 161 11.52 2.66 14.06
C SER A 161 12.33 2.74 12.76
N MET A 162 13.61 3.15 12.81
CA MET A 162 14.43 3.36 11.62
C MET A 162 14.58 2.11 10.75
N PRO A 163 14.78 0.90 11.29
CA PRO A 163 14.80 -0.31 10.48
C PRO A 163 13.49 -0.58 9.74
N LEU A 164 12.33 -0.20 10.31
CA LEU A 164 11.03 -0.35 9.64
C LEU A 164 10.94 0.58 8.42
N MET A 165 11.43 1.81 8.55
CA MET A 165 11.46 2.75 7.42
C MET A 165 12.44 2.31 6.33
N GLY A 166 13.62 1.81 6.72
CA GLY A 166 14.57 1.22 5.78
C GLY A 166 13.95 0.05 5.01
N ALA A 167 13.22 -0.83 5.70
CA ALA A 167 12.48 -1.91 5.07
C ALA A 167 11.38 -1.40 4.13
N ALA A 168 10.62 -0.38 4.53
CA ALA A 168 9.59 0.23 3.69
C ALA A 168 10.18 0.85 2.40
N ILE A 169 11.31 1.55 2.48
CA ILE A 169 11.99 2.13 1.31
C ILE A 169 12.42 1.01 0.34
N VAL A 170 13.03 -0.06 0.85
CA VAL A 170 13.41 -1.21 0.01
C VAL A 170 12.17 -1.84 -0.63
N MET A 171 11.07 -1.98 0.10
CA MET A 171 9.83 -2.52 -0.44
C MET A 171 9.22 -1.62 -1.52
N PHE A 172 9.17 -0.29 -1.33
CA PHE A 172 8.70 0.63 -2.37
C PHE A 172 9.57 0.58 -3.62
N PHE A 173 10.88 0.49 -3.45
CA PHE A 173 11.80 0.32 -4.56
C PHE A 173 11.54 -0.98 -5.33
N MET A 174 11.39 -2.10 -4.62
CA MET A 174 11.05 -3.38 -5.25
C MET A 174 9.68 -3.36 -5.92
N ALA A 175 8.67 -2.74 -5.29
CA ALA A 175 7.34 -2.56 -5.86
C ALA A 175 7.42 -1.78 -7.17
N ALA A 176 8.11 -0.64 -7.19
CA ALA A 176 8.24 0.20 -8.37
C ALA A 176 9.02 -0.45 -9.52
N LEU A 177 10.03 -1.29 -9.22
CA LEU A 177 10.69 -2.11 -10.25
C LEU A 177 9.73 -3.16 -10.84
N ILE A 178 8.94 -3.83 -10.01
CA ILE A 178 7.93 -4.76 -10.49
C ILE A 178 6.86 -4.00 -11.28
N GLU A 179 6.48 -2.81 -10.83
CA GLU A 179 5.48 -1.96 -11.48
C GLU A 179 5.93 -1.43 -12.84
N GLY A 180 7.18 -1.01 -12.98
CA GLY A 180 7.72 -0.51 -14.24
C GLY A 180 8.10 -1.60 -15.25
N PHE A 181 8.41 -2.83 -14.80
CA PHE A 181 8.94 -3.88 -15.70
C PHE A 181 8.09 -5.14 -15.80
N VAL A 182 7.39 -5.53 -14.72
CA VAL A 182 6.63 -6.79 -14.67
C VAL A 182 5.14 -6.53 -14.90
N SER A 183 4.57 -5.51 -14.27
CA SER A 183 3.15 -5.15 -14.43
C SER A 183 2.74 -4.89 -15.89
N PRO A 184 3.48 -4.08 -16.68
CA PRO A 184 3.17 -3.84 -18.10
C PRO A 184 3.52 -5.01 -19.02
N SER A 185 4.36 -5.95 -18.56
CA SER A 185 4.86 -7.04 -19.41
C SER A 185 3.75 -8.01 -19.84
N PRO A 186 3.90 -8.70 -20.99
CA PRO A 186 2.96 -9.72 -21.48
C PRO A 186 3.09 -11.06 -20.72
N LEU A 187 3.75 -11.08 -19.56
CA LEU A 187 3.88 -12.29 -18.76
C LEU A 187 2.51 -12.83 -18.36
N PRO A 188 2.29 -14.16 -18.44
CA PRO A 188 1.02 -14.75 -18.03
C PRO A 188 0.66 -14.38 -16.59
N TYR A 189 -0.62 -14.18 -16.30
CA TYR A 189 -1.11 -13.82 -14.96
C TYR A 189 -0.56 -14.73 -13.86
N PHE A 190 -0.44 -16.04 -14.12
CA PHE A 190 0.12 -16.99 -13.15
C PHE A 190 1.56 -16.64 -12.71
N VAL A 191 2.39 -16.07 -13.59
CA VAL A 191 3.74 -15.62 -13.24
C VAL A 191 3.66 -14.41 -12.30
N LYS A 192 2.82 -13.42 -12.64
CA LYS A 192 2.58 -12.23 -11.81
C LYS A 192 2.02 -12.62 -10.43
N ALA A 193 1.08 -13.55 -10.38
CA ALA A 193 0.53 -14.12 -9.16
C ALA A 193 1.57 -14.91 -8.34
N SER A 194 2.49 -15.62 -9.00
CA SER A 194 3.58 -16.33 -8.32
C SER A 194 4.56 -15.35 -7.67
N ILE A 195 4.88 -14.24 -8.33
CA ILE A 195 5.69 -13.16 -7.74
C ILE A 195 4.99 -12.61 -6.49
N ALA A 196 3.69 -12.38 -6.56
CA ALA A 196 2.89 -11.92 -5.44
C ALA A 196 2.88 -12.91 -4.27
N ALA A 197 2.74 -14.20 -4.55
CA ALA A 197 2.73 -15.26 -3.55
C ALA A 197 4.11 -15.40 -2.88
N ILE A 198 5.19 -15.36 -3.66
CA ILE A 198 6.57 -15.43 -3.15
C ILE A 198 6.89 -14.21 -2.31
N SER A 199 6.58 -13.00 -2.78
CA SER A 199 6.83 -11.77 -2.03
C SER A 199 6.03 -11.76 -0.72
N SER A 200 4.74 -12.11 -0.77
CA SER A 200 3.91 -12.27 0.43
C SER A 200 4.48 -13.32 1.39
N GLY A 201 4.98 -14.45 0.88
CA GLY A 201 5.63 -15.50 1.67
C GLY A 201 6.90 -15.02 2.36
N ILE A 202 7.76 -14.27 1.67
CA ILE A 202 8.96 -13.65 2.23
C ILE A 202 8.58 -12.65 3.34
N LEU A 203 7.60 -11.80 3.09
CA LEU A 203 7.12 -10.82 4.07
C LEU A 203 6.53 -11.51 5.30
N MET A 204 5.71 -12.54 5.11
CA MET A 204 5.15 -13.35 6.20
C MET A 204 6.25 -14.04 6.99
N PHE A 205 7.24 -14.65 6.34
CA PHE A 205 8.37 -15.27 7.01
C PHE A 205 9.16 -14.23 7.83
N TYR A 206 9.45 -13.07 7.26
CA TYR A 206 10.16 -12.01 7.97
C TYR A 206 9.38 -11.49 9.17
N PHE A 207 8.10 -11.13 9.04
CA PHE A 207 7.34 -10.52 10.13
C PHE A 207 6.85 -11.53 11.17
N VAL A 208 6.47 -12.74 10.75
CA VAL A 208 5.89 -13.76 11.64
C VAL A 208 6.95 -14.70 12.20
N VAL A 209 8.07 -14.95 11.52
CA VAL A 209 9.09 -15.89 12.05
C VAL A 209 10.27 -15.13 12.65
N LEU A 210 10.78 -14.11 11.96
CA LEU A 210 11.94 -13.33 12.41
C LEU A 210 11.55 -12.11 13.25
N GLY A 211 10.33 -11.59 13.08
CA GLY A 211 9.83 -10.38 13.74
C GLY A 211 9.31 -10.59 15.17
N PHE A 212 9.26 -11.82 15.68
CA PHE A 212 8.97 -12.04 17.10
C PHE A 212 10.15 -11.54 17.94
N PRO A 213 9.93 -10.61 18.90
CA PRO A 213 10.98 -10.21 19.81
C PRO A 213 11.42 -11.45 20.59
N ARG A 214 12.66 -11.88 20.35
CA ARG A 214 13.34 -12.83 21.22
C ARG A 214 13.54 -12.12 22.55
N ARG A 215 12.86 -12.63 23.58
CA ARG A 215 12.91 -12.11 24.95
C ARG A 215 14.33 -12.10 25.49
#